data_AF-A0A4D9DL31-F1
#
_entry.id   AF-A0A4D9DL31-F1
#
_cell.length_a   1.000
_cell.length_b   1.000
_cell.length_c   1.000
_cell.angle_alpha   90.00
_cell.angle_beta   90.00
_cell.angle_gamma   90.00
#
_symmetry.space_group_name_H-M   'P 1'
#
loop_
_entity.id
_entity.type
_entity.pdbx_description
1 polymer ?
#
loop_
_entity_poly.entity_id
_entity_poly.type
_entity_poly.pdbx_seq_one_letter_code
_entity_poly.pdbx_strand_id
1 'polypeptide(L)'
;MQSTIQGIWDQFWGHSFSPQLSSEKRKGKIYHTKKPTPVQNCSKPFGMLMRFADWKLDFSVLFLFLKTLSLEAPARIKNKAPPLDWPQEGEVVFENAEMRYRENLPLVLKKVSFTIKPKEKIGIVGRTGSGKSSLGMALFRLVELSGGCIKIDGVKINDIGLADLRSKLSIIPQEPVLFSGTVRSNLDPFNQYSEEQIWDALERTHMKECSLLLMGKACVTSLVMR
;
A
#
# COMPACT_ATOMS: atom_id res chain seq x y z
N MET A 1 -2.53 -24.14 -23.65
CA MET A 1 -1.79 -23.19 -22.79
C MET A 1 -2.47 -23.07 -21.42
N GLN A 2 -2.81 -24.21 -20.82
CA GLN A 2 -3.54 -24.33 -19.53
C GLN A 2 -2.85 -25.29 -18.54
N SER A 3 -1.68 -25.86 -18.87
CA SER A 3 -1.01 -26.86 -18.03
C SER A 3 0.17 -26.33 -17.20
N THR A 4 0.51 -25.03 -17.30
CA THR A 4 1.69 -24.46 -16.60
C THR A 4 1.32 -23.62 -15.38
N ILE A 5 0.04 -23.23 -15.21
CA ILE A 5 -0.41 -22.41 -14.08
C ILE A 5 -0.91 -23.27 -12.91
N GLN A 6 -1.36 -24.50 -13.15
CA GLN A 6 -1.78 -25.41 -12.08
C GLN A 6 -0.60 -25.96 -11.26
N GLY A 7 0.59 -26.09 -11.86
CA GLY A 7 1.76 -26.70 -11.19
C GLY A 7 2.46 -25.83 -10.15
N ILE A 8 2.24 -24.51 -10.15
CA ILE A 8 2.88 -23.59 -9.19
C ILE A 8 2.04 -23.43 -7.91
N TRP A 9 0.73 -23.71 -7.99
CA TRP A 9 -0.19 -23.57 -6.87
C TRP A 9 -0.06 -24.69 -5.82
N ASP A 10 0.20 -25.93 -6.25
CA ASP A 10 0.35 -27.05 -5.32
C ASP A 10 1.75 -27.13 -4.65
N GLN A 11 2.74 -26.39 -5.16
CA GLN A 11 4.13 -26.46 -4.67
C GLN A 11 4.45 -25.53 -3.48
N PHE A 12 3.59 -24.56 -3.17
CA PHE A 12 3.87 -23.56 -2.12
C PHE A 12 2.99 -23.64 -0.88
N TRP A 13 1.84 -24.33 -0.92
CA TRP A 13 0.88 -24.31 0.21
C TRP A 13 0.29 -25.68 0.60
N GLY A 14 0.69 -26.78 -0.05
CA GLY A 14 0.32 -28.12 0.37
C GLY A 14 1.33 -28.72 1.33
N HIS A 15 1.19 -28.51 2.63
CA HIS A 15 1.44 -29.53 3.67
C HIS A 15 1.13 -28.98 5.08
N SER A 16 0.00 -29.45 5.62
CA SER A 16 -0.23 -29.82 7.02
C SER A 16 0.21 -28.87 8.14
N PHE A 17 -0.76 -28.24 8.80
CA PHE A 17 -0.69 -28.02 10.24
C PHE A 17 -2.04 -28.32 10.90
N SER A 18 -2.16 -29.55 11.41
CA SER A 18 -3.14 -29.89 12.44
C SER A 18 -2.72 -29.25 13.77
N PRO A 19 -3.64 -28.69 14.58
CA PRO A 19 -3.29 -28.17 15.88
C PRO A 19 -3.17 -29.31 16.90
N GLN A 20 -1.95 -29.61 17.35
CA GLN A 20 -1.75 -30.39 18.58
C GLN A 20 -1.91 -29.47 19.79
N LEU A 21 -2.92 -29.79 20.62
CA LEU A 21 -3.02 -29.29 21.99
C LEU A 21 -1.84 -29.82 22.80
N SER A 22 -1.14 -28.92 23.49
CA SER A 22 -0.30 -29.27 24.63
C SER A 22 -0.57 -28.28 25.76
N SER A 23 -1.08 -28.83 26.85
CA SER A 23 -1.32 -28.18 28.13
C SER A 23 -0.01 -27.98 28.88
N GLU A 24 0.32 -26.75 29.27
CA GLU A 24 1.31 -26.53 30.32
C GLU A 24 0.79 -25.53 31.35
N LYS A 25 0.48 -26.07 32.54
CA LYS A 25 0.05 -25.37 33.74
C LYS A 25 1.19 -24.47 34.25
N ARG A 26 0.97 -23.16 34.38
CA ARG A 26 1.71 -22.33 35.34
C ARG A 26 0.78 -21.36 36.09
N LYS A 27 0.50 -21.77 37.33
CA LYS A 27 0.35 -21.02 38.60
C LYS A 27 -0.34 -19.65 38.58
N GLY A 28 -1.40 -19.58 39.38
CA GLY A 28 -2.32 -18.45 39.47
C GLY A 28 -1.77 -17.17 40.08
N LYS A 29 -2.43 -16.07 39.69
CA LYS A 29 -2.66 -14.89 40.52
C LYS A 29 -4.13 -14.50 40.36
N ILE A 30 -4.85 -14.53 41.46
CA ILE A 30 -6.25 -14.13 41.58
C ILE A 30 -6.26 -12.60 41.65
N TYR A 31 -6.94 -11.93 40.73
CA TYR A 31 -7.30 -10.52 40.87
C TYR A 31 -8.82 -10.43 41.07
N HIS A 32 -9.22 -9.85 42.20
CA HIS A 32 -10.62 -9.58 42.51
C HIS A 32 -11.20 -8.53 41.55
N THR A 33 -12.25 -8.91 40.83
CA THR A 33 -13.09 -8.01 40.05
C THR A 33 -14.03 -7.24 40.98
N LYS A 34 -13.86 -5.91 41.06
CA LYS A 34 -14.85 -5.04 41.71
C LYS A 34 -16.07 -4.93 40.79
N LYS A 35 -17.25 -5.25 41.33
CA LYS A 35 -18.56 -5.11 40.64
C LYS A 35 -18.78 -3.67 40.18
N PRO A 36 -19.40 -3.44 39.01
CA PRO A 36 -19.80 -2.11 38.57
C PRO A 36 -20.98 -1.61 39.41
N THR A 37 -20.85 -0.40 39.96
CA THR A 37 -21.93 0.32 40.66
C THR A 37 -22.92 0.93 39.67
N PRO A 38 -24.23 0.98 39.97
CA PRO A 38 -25.24 1.52 39.07
C PRO A 38 -25.13 3.04 38.93
N VAL A 39 -25.39 3.50 37.71
CA VAL A 39 -25.47 4.90 37.27
C VAL A 39 -26.57 5.63 38.05
N GLN A 40 -26.22 6.66 38.82
CA GLN A 40 -27.19 7.61 39.34
C GLN A 40 -27.40 8.75 38.34
N ASN A 41 -28.65 8.90 37.92
CA ASN A 41 -29.19 10.08 37.25
C ASN A 41 -28.91 11.33 38.09
N CYS A 42 -28.17 12.28 37.52
CA CYS A 42 -28.08 13.65 38.03
C CYS A 42 -28.59 14.60 36.95
N SER A 43 -29.88 14.90 37.02
CA SER A 43 -30.54 15.95 36.26
C SER A 43 -30.25 17.32 36.90
N LYS A 44 -29.26 18.06 36.38
CA LYS A 44 -29.21 19.54 36.46
C LYS A 44 -28.57 20.12 35.20
N PRO A 45 -29.11 21.21 34.63
CA PRO A 45 -28.59 21.84 33.42
C PRO A 45 -27.43 22.74 33.81
N PHE A 46 -26.22 22.36 33.44
CA PHE A 46 -25.07 23.27 33.50
C PHE A 46 -24.67 23.53 32.05
N GLY A 47 -24.96 24.74 31.58
CA GLY A 47 -24.54 25.22 30.28
C GLY A 47 -23.02 25.07 30.15
N MET A 48 -22.59 24.10 29.38
CA MET A 48 -21.20 23.97 28.95
C MET A 48 -21.00 24.98 27.81
N LEU A 49 -20.82 26.24 28.22
CA LEU A 49 -20.14 27.23 27.41
C LEU A 49 -18.78 26.64 27.07
N MET A 50 -18.65 26.09 25.86
CA MET A 50 -17.38 25.68 25.27
C MET A 50 -16.40 26.83 25.46
N ARG A 51 -15.44 26.66 26.38
CA ARG A 51 -14.33 27.58 26.56
C ARG A 51 -13.53 27.56 25.25
N PHE A 52 -13.71 28.58 24.43
CA PHE A 52 -12.94 28.87 23.21
C PHE A 52 -11.42 29.08 23.45
N ALA A 53 -10.90 28.79 24.64
CA ALA A 53 -9.53 29.10 25.04
C ALA A 53 -8.51 27.97 24.78
N ASP A 54 -8.94 26.74 24.47
CA ASP A 54 -8.02 25.62 24.15
C ASP A 54 -7.64 25.52 22.65
N TRP A 55 -8.31 26.24 21.76
CA TRP A 55 -8.05 26.13 20.31
C TRP A 55 -6.75 26.82 19.85
N LYS A 56 -6.16 27.71 20.66
CA LYS A 56 -4.89 28.38 20.32
C LYS A 56 -3.66 27.49 20.50
N LEU A 57 -3.77 26.41 21.28
CA LEU A 57 -2.66 25.47 21.50
C LEU A 57 -2.58 24.38 20.43
N ASP A 58 -3.68 24.09 19.72
CA ASP A 58 -3.72 23.02 18.72
C ASP A 58 -3.15 23.47 17.35
N PHE A 59 -3.35 24.74 16.97
CA PHE A 59 -2.81 25.27 15.72
C PHE A 59 -1.28 25.30 15.70
N SER A 60 -0.61 25.55 16.83
CA SER A 60 0.86 25.57 16.87
C SER A 60 1.46 24.18 16.71
N VAL A 61 0.82 23.13 17.25
CA VAL A 61 1.26 21.74 17.12
C VAL A 61 0.95 21.22 15.72
N LEU A 62 -0.23 21.50 15.17
CA LEU A 62 -0.57 21.18 13.78
C LEU A 62 0.36 21.91 12.80
N PHE A 63 0.64 23.19 13.04
CA PHE A 63 1.53 23.99 12.21
C PHE A 63 2.99 23.56 12.34
N LEU A 64 3.44 23.17 13.54
CA LEU A 64 4.75 22.54 13.75
C LEU A 64 4.82 21.19 13.01
N PHE A 65 3.80 20.34 13.14
CA PHE A 65 3.68 19.04 12.48
C PHE A 65 3.74 19.19 10.95
N LEU A 66 2.93 20.08 10.38
CA LEU A 66 2.94 20.41 8.95
C LEU A 66 4.26 21.01 8.49
N LYS A 67 4.95 21.80 9.32
CA LYS A 67 6.29 22.34 9.01
C LYS A 67 7.41 21.31 9.10
N THR A 68 7.27 20.28 9.94
CA THR A 68 8.28 19.24 10.11
C THR A 68 8.16 18.07 9.14
N LEU A 69 7.04 17.94 8.44
CA LEU A 69 6.87 16.91 7.42
C LEU A 69 7.57 17.34 6.14
N SER A 70 8.62 16.61 5.77
CA SER A 70 9.20 16.69 4.44
C SER A 70 8.11 16.35 3.42
N LEU A 71 7.77 17.31 2.56
CA LEU A 71 6.87 17.06 1.45
C LEU A 71 7.51 16.07 0.48
N GLU A 72 6.69 15.21 -0.12
CA GLU A 72 7.15 14.39 -1.24
C GLU A 72 7.51 15.28 -2.44
N ALA A 73 8.24 14.70 -3.40
CA ALA A 73 8.59 15.39 -4.63
C ALA A 73 7.32 15.93 -5.35
N PRO A 74 7.43 17.02 -6.11
CA PRO A 74 6.27 17.60 -6.78
C PRO A 74 5.59 16.61 -7.73
N ALA A 75 4.26 16.60 -7.71
CA ALA A 75 3.44 15.75 -8.58
C ALA A 75 3.72 16.01 -10.08
N ARG A 76 3.97 17.27 -10.46
CA ARG A 76 4.34 17.69 -11.82
C ARG A 76 5.51 18.65 -11.77
N ILE A 77 6.43 18.50 -12.72
CA ILE A 77 7.59 19.39 -12.87
C ILE A 77 7.51 20.08 -14.23
N LYS A 78 7.51 21.41 -14.25
CA LYS A 78 7.45 22.19 -15.49
C LYS A 78 8.63 21.85 -16.40
N ASN A 79 8.35 21.64 -17.69
CA ASN A 79 9.34 21.33 -18.73
C ASN A 79 10.16 20.05 -18.50
N LYS A 80 9.71 19.15 -17.62
CA LYS A 80 10.34 17.84 -17.39
C LYS A 80 9.37 16.67 -17.54
N ALA A 81 8.19 16.90 -18.14
CA ALA A 81 7.30 15.81 -18.50
C ALA A 81 7.98 14.94 -19.58
N PRO A 82 7.91 13.61 -19.48
CA PRO A 82 8.39 12.74 -20.54
C PRO A 82 7.50 12.87 -21.80
N PRO A 83 7.92 12.32 -22.95
CA PRO A 83 7.07 12.19 -24.13
C PRO A 83 5.72 11.53 -23.81
N LEU A 84 4.66 11.86 -24.56
CA LEU A 84 3.29 11.38 -24.29
C LEU A 84 3.15 9.86 -24.37
N ASP A 85 3.93 9.25 -25.26
CA ASP A 85 4.05 7.83 -25.53
C ASP A 85 5.02 7.11 -24.59
N TRP A 86 5.65 7.81 -23.65
CA TRP A 86 6.47 7.18 -22.62
C TRP A 86 5.61 6.46 -21.56
N PRO A 87 6.09 5.31 -21.04
CA PRO A 87 7.19 4.50 -21.56
C PRO A 87 6.78 3.74 -22.84
N GLN A 88 7.70 3.59 -23.80
CA GLN A 88 7.45 2.90 -25.07
C GLN A 88 7.70 1.40 -24.96
N GLU A 89 8.84 1.00 -24.41
CA GLU A 89 9.26 -0.41 -24.34
C GLU A 89 9.28 -0.93 -22.91
N GLY A 90 9.50 -0.06 -21.93
CA GLY A 90 9.51 -0.41 -20.51
C GLY A 90 10.82 -1.04 -20.04
N GLU A 91 11.96 -0.67 -20.62
CA GLU A 91 13.27 -1.00 -20.06
C GLU A 91 13.45 -0.26 -18.73
N VAL A 92 13.93 -0.96 -17.69
CA VAL A 92 14.23 -0.37 -16.39
C VAL A 92 15.69 -0.59 -16.04
N VAL A 93 16.42 0.50 -15.77
CA VAL A 93 17.86 0.45 -15.46
C VAL A 93 18.10 1.03 -14.07
N PHE A 94 18.68 0.23 -13.19
CA PHE A 94 19.23 0.66 -11.91
C PHE A 94 20.74 0.88 -12.07
N GLU A 95 21.23 2.08 -11.76
CA GLU A 95 22.65 2.45 -11.87
C GLU A 95 23.16 2.90 -10.50
N ASN A 96 23.88 2.00 -9.82
CA ASN A 96 24.45 2.21 -8.49
C ASN A 96 23.44 2.78 -7.49
N ALA A 97 22.19 2.31 -7.56
CA ALA A 97 21.09 2.84 -6.77
C ALA A 97 21.32 2.59 -5.27
N GLU A 98 21.22 3.67 -4.50
CA GLU A 98 21.36 3.68 -3.04
C GLU A 98 20.10 4.27 -2.42
N MET A 99 19.62 3.67 -1.34
CA MET A 99 18.39 4.12 -0.67
C MET A 99 18.47 3.85 0.83
N ARG A 100 18.05 4.84 1.63
CA ARG A 100 17.79 4.73 3.07
C ARG A 100 16.47 5.42 3.40
N TYR A 101 15.81 5.00 4.47
CA TYR A 101 14.54 5.59 4.89
C TYR A 101 14.67 6.97 5.53
N ARG A 102 15.81 7.27 6.16
CA ARG A 102 16.12 8.55 6.80
C ARG A 102 17.62 8.80 6.71
N GLU A 103 18.04 10.06 6.67
CA GLU A 103 19.45 10.45 6.51
C GLU A 103 20.38 9.76 7.51
N ASN A 104 19.94 9.67 8.77
CA ASN A 104 20.70 9.09 9.88
C ASN A 104 20.62 7.56 9.98
N LEU A 105 19.93 6.88 9.06
CA LEU A 105 19.82 5.42 9.03
C LEU A 105 20.79 4.82 8.00
N PRO A 106 21.24 3.56 8.21
CA PRO A 106 22.08 2.89 7.24
C PRO A 106 21.35 2.69 5.90
N LEU A 107 22.13 2.62 4.83
CA LEU A 107 21.65 2.24 3.50
C LEU A 107 21.02 0.84 3.53
N VAL A 108 19.80 0.76 3.02
CA VAL A 108 19.07 -0.49 2.79
C VAL A 108 19.44 -1.07 1.42
N LEU A 109 19.41 -0.23 0.38
CA LEU A 109 19.97 -0.55 -0.94
C LEU A 109 21.37 0.03 -1.03
N LYS A 110 22.35 -0.79 -1.42
CA LYS A 110 23.77 -0.44 -1.45
C LYS A 110 24.32 -0.65 -2.87
N LYS A 111 24.40 0.42 -3.66
CA LYS A 111 24.94 0.43 -5.03
C LYS A 111 24.38 -0.68 -5.91
N VAL A 112 23.05 -0.83 -5.91
CA VAL A 112 22.38 -1.86 -6.68
C VAL A 112 22.37 -1.47 -8.16
N SER A 113 22.87 -2.35 -9.02
CA SER A 113 22.94 -2.13 -10.47
C SER A 113 22.43 -3.35 -11.23
N PHE A 114 21.42 -3.16 -12.07
CA PHE A 114 20.89 -4.19 -12.96
C PHE A 114 19.99 -3.54 -14.03
N THR A 115 19.71 -4.28 -15.10
CA THR A 115 18.80 -3.88 -16.17
C THR A 115 17.71 -4.92 -16.32
N ILE A 116 16.46 -4.47 -16.37
CA ILE A 116 15.29 -5.26 -16.75
C ILE A 116 14.97 -4.90 -18.19
N LYS A 117 14.98 -5.88 -19.09
CA LYS A 117 14.70 -5.67 -20.50
C LYS A 117 13.20 -5.44 -20.73
N PRO A 118 12.84 -4.78 -21.85
CA PRO A 118 11.44 -4.67 -22.27
C PRO A 118 10.70 -6.01 -22.21
N LYS A 119 9.50 -6.00 -21.61
CA LYS A 119 8.57 -7.14 -21.51
C LYS A 119 9.14 -8.36 -20.74
N GLU A 120 10.25 -8.18 -20.03
CA GLU A 120 10.87 -9.22 -19.21
C GLU A 120 10.08 -9.43 -17.90
N LYS A 121 9.94 -10.70 -17.48
CA LYS A 121 9.29 -11.07 -16.22
C LYS A 121 10.35 -11.44 -15.21
N ILE A 122 10.51 -10.62 -14.17
CA ILE A 122 11.54 -10.81 -13.13
C ILE A 122 10.90 -11.19 -11.80
N GLY A 123 11.43 -12.24 -11.18
CA GLY A 123 11.15 -12.59 -9.78
C GLY A 123 12.28 -12.13 -8.87
N ILE A 124 11.95 -11.42 -7.79
CA ILE A 124 12.93 -10.99 -6.77
C ILE A 124 12.76 -11.88 -5.53
N VAL A 125 13.77 -12.68 -5.21
CA VAL A 125 13.77 -13.60 -4.05
C VAL A 125 14.83 -13.21 -3.03
N GLY A 126 14.60 -13.60 -1.76
CA GLY A 126 15.55 -13.34 -0.67
C GLY A 126 14.90 -13.41 0.71
N ARG A 127 15.72 -13.48 1.76
CA ARG A 127 15.27 -13.50 3.16
C ARG A 127 14.45 -12.25 3.52
N THR A 128 13.61 -12.34 4.55
CA THR A 128 12.93 -11.18 5.12
C THR A 128 13.95 -10.11 5.54
N GLY A 129 13.67 -8.84 5.23
CA GLY A 129 14.58 -7.73 5.51
C GLY A 129 15.69 -7.52 4.46
N SER A 130 15.77 -8.31 3.39
CA SER A 130 16.83 -8.17 2.37
C SER A 130 16.68 -6.97 1.42
N GLY A 131 15.67 -6.11 1.61
CA GLY A 131 15.45 -4.92 0.77
C GLY A 131 14.57 -5.12 -0.47
N LYS A 132 13.87 -6.25 -0.62
CA LYS A 132 12.97 -6.50 -1.77
C LYS A 132 11.87 -5.45 -1.89
N SER A 133 11.13 -5.19 -0.80
CA SER A 133 10.10 -4.15 -0.79
C SER A 133 10.72 -2.76 -0.99
N SER A 134 11.94 -2.53 -0.46
CA SER A 134 12.67 -1.27 -0.65
C SER A 134 13.03 -1.00 -2.11
N LEU A 135 13.32 -2.02 -2.92
CA LEU A 135 13.51 -1.86 -4.38
C LEU A 135 12.25 -1.32 -5.04
N GLY A 136 11.08 -1.87 -4.69
CA GLY A 136 9.80 -1.35 -5.17
C GLY A 136 9.57 0.09 -4.71
N MET A 137 9.82 0.40 -3.43
CA MET A 137 9.66 1.77 -2.91
C MET A 137 10.57 2.78 -3.62
N ALA A 138 11.79 2.40 -4.00
CA ALA A 138 12.68 3.23 -4.79
C ALA A 138 12.19 3.43 -6.23
N LEU A 139 11.71 2.37 -6.89
CA LEU A 139 11.18 2.42 -8.25
C LEU A 139 9.95 3.33 -8.37
N PHE A 140 9.02 3.24 -7.42
CA PHE A 140 7.81 4.08 -7.36
C PHE A 140 8.08 5.49 -6.81
N ARG A 141 9.34 5.79 -6.47
CA ARG A 141 9.76 7.00 -5.76
C ARG A 141 8.86 7.29 -4.56
N LEU A 142 8.53 6.26 -3.78
CA LEU A 142 7.90 6.41 -2.46
C LEU A 142 8.94 6.85 -1.42
N VAL A 143 10.20 6.47 -1.64
CA VAL A 143 11.36 7.01 -0.95
C VAL A 143 12.38 7.39 -2.01
N GLU A 144 12.88 8.62 -1.94
CA GLU A 144 13.89 9.10 -2.88
C GLU A 144 15.22 8.35 -2.70
N LEU A 145 15.93 8.17 -3.82
CA LEU A 145 17.27 7.61 -3.79
C LEU A 145 18.23 8.53 -3.03
N SER A 146 19.11 7.94 -2.24
CA SER A 146 20.22 8.64 -1.58
C SER A 146 21.44 8.79 -2.49
N GLY A 147 21.50 8.00 -3.56
CA GLY A 147 22.60 7.97 -4.52
C GLY A 147 22.27 7.09 -5.73
N GLY A 148 23.06 7.24 -6.79
CA GLY A 148 22.81 6.57 -8.07
C GLY A 148 21.58 7.11 -8.81
N CYS A 149 21.04 6.32 -9.74
CA CYS A 149 19.78 6.66 -10.39
C CYS A 149 19.01 5.42 -10.88
N ILE A 150 17.73 5.62 -11.14
CA ILE A 150 16.87 4.67 -11.86
C ILE A 150 16.39 5.36 -13.14
N LYS A 151 16.38 4.63 -14.24
CA LYS A 151 15.88 5.09 -15.55
C LYS A 151 14.81 4.14 -16.06
N ILE A 152 13.82 4.69 -16.76
CA ILE A 152 12.84 3.92 -17.53
C ILE A 152 12.87 4.44 -18.96
N ASP A 153 13.17 3.56 -19.93
CA ASP A 153 13.41 3.92 -21.33
C ASP A 153 14.40 5.09 -21.49
N GLY A 154 15.51 5.04 -20.75
CA GLY A 154 16.55 6.08 -20.74
C GLY A 154 16.20 7.35 -19.95
N VAL A 155 14.93 7.57 -19.58
CA VAL A 155 14.51 8.75 -18.79
C VAL A 155 14.77 8.52 -17.31
N LYS A 156 15.55 9.41 -16.67
CA LYS A 156 15.77 9.38 -15.22
C LYS A 156 14.47 9.68 -14.49
N ILE A 157 14.02 8.76 -13.63
CA ILE A 157 12.74 8.92 -12.95
C ILE A 157 12.73 10.05 -11.93
N ASN A 158 13.91 10.46 -11.40
CA ASN A 158 14.04 11.59 -10.47
C ASN A 158 13.86 12.95 -11.14
N ASP A 159 13.96 13.02 -12.47
CA ASP A 159 13.80 14.26 -13.22
C ASP A 159 12.34 14.57 -13.53
N ILE A 160 11.44 13.58 -13.52
CA ILE A 160 10.03 13.78 -13.89
C ILE A 160 9.12 13.94 -12.65
N GLY A 161 7.88 14.41 -12.86
CA GLY A 161 6.90 14.53 -11.78
C GLY A 161 6.40 13.17 -11.28
N LEU A 162 6.02 13.09 -10.00
CA LEU A 162 5.51 11.83 -9.42
C LEU A 162 4.21 11.35 -10.09
N ALA A 163 3.34 12.26 -10.53
CA ALA A 163 2.11 11.89 -11.23
C ALA A 163 2.42 11.33 -12.63
N ASP A 164 3.38 11.93 -13.34
CA ASP A 164 3.82 11.46 -14.66
C ASP A 164 4.44 10.06 -14.56
N LEU A 165 5.26 9.81 -13.54
CA LEU A 165 5.83 8.49 -13.27
C LEU A 165 4.78 7.46 -12.83
N ARG A 166 4.04 7.74 -11.76
CA ARG A 166 3.17 6.77 -11.09
C ARG A 166 1.91 6.44 -11.92
N SER A 167 1.50 7.31 -12.84
CA SER A 167 0.40 7.01 -13.78
C SER A 167 0.75 5.92 -14.81
N LYS A 168 2.05 5.64 -15.01
CA LYS A 168 2.56 4.64 -15.95
C LYS A 168 3.02 3.35 -15.28
N LEU A 169 2.98 3.30 -13.95
CA LEU A 169 3.35 2.13 -13.16
C LEU A 169 2.13 1.58 -12.42
N SER A 170 2.10 0.27 -12.21
CA SER A 170 1.05 -0.39 -11.43
C SER A 170 1.66 -1.23 -10.31
N ILE A 171 1.08 -1.16 -9.13
CA ILE A 171 1.51 -1.91 -7.94
C ILE A 171 0.33 -2.65 -7.34
N ILE A 172 0.58 -3.89 -6.90
CA ILE A 172 -0.34 -4.65 -6.06
C ILE A 172 0.30 -4.69 -4.67
N PRO A 173 -0.31 -4.06 -3.65
CA PRO A 173 0.25 -4.07 -2.30
C PRO A 173 0.22 -5.48 -1.70
N GLN A 174 1.10 -5.75 -0.74
CA GLN A 174 1.15 -7.06 -0.06
C GLN A 174 -0.13 -7.35 0.73
N GLU A 175 -0.73 -6.31 1.33
CA GLU A 175 -2.02 -6.38 2.00
C GLU A 175 -3.08 -5.68 1.14
N PRO A 176 -4.17 -6.38 0.73
CA PRO A 176 -5.23 -5.75 -0.03
C PRO A 176 -6.01 -4.78 0.87
N VAL A 177 -6.19 -3.55 0.40
CA VAL A 177 -6.99 -2.53 1.08
C VAL A 177 -8.23 -2.24 0.23
N LEU A 178 -9.40 -2.29 0.87
CA LEU A 178 -10.67 -1.90 0.27
C LEU A 178 -11.25 -0.71 1.04
N PHE A 179 -11.77 0.25 0.30
CA PHE A 179 -12.50 1.38 0.85
C PHE A 179 -13.98 1.04 1.00
N SER A 180 -14.63 1.60 2.02
CA SER A 180 -16.09 1.52 2.15
C SER A 180 -16.76 2.11 0.92
N GLY A 181 -17.60 1.31 0.27
CA GLY A 181 -18.23 1.67 -0.98
C GLY A 181 -18.70 0.46 -1.77
N THR A 182 -18.94 0.65 -3.06
CA THR A 182 -19.30 -0.43 -3.96
C THR A 182 -18.04 -1.12 -4.50
N VAL A 183 -18.20 -2.31 -5.07
CA VAL A 183 -17.12 -2.94 -5.86
C VAL A 183 -16.68 -1.98 -6.97
N ARG A 184 -17.65 -1.32 -7.63
CA ARG A 184 -17.39 -0.33 -8.70
C ARG A 184 -16.51 0.83 -8.23
N SER A 185 -16.81 1.44 -7.07
CA SER A 185 -16.03 2.58 -6.58
C SER A 185 -14.62 2.21 -6.13
N ASN A 186 -14.40 0.94 -5.74
CA ASN A 186 -13.06 0.43 -5.43
C ASN A 186 -12.25 0.11 -6.70
N LEU A 187 -12.89 -0.35 -7.78
CA LEU A 187 -12.25 -0.66 -9.05
C LEU A 187 -11.99 0.58 -9.91
N ASP A 188 -12.93 1.52 -9.93
CA ASP A 188 -12.88 2.73 -10.74
C ASP A 188 -13.35 3.95 -9.92
N PRO A 189 -12.46 4.49 -9.05
CA PRO A 189 -12.80 5.61 -8.18
C PRO A 189 -13.04 6.93 -8.94
N PHE A 190 -12.62 7.02 -10.21
CA PHE A 190 -12.76 8.22 -11.04
C PHE A 190 -13.86 8.10 -12.10
N ASN A 191 -14.56 6.97 -12.13
CA ASN A 191 -15.62 6.68 -13.10
C ASN A 191 -15.17 6.87 -14.57
N GLN A 192 -13.99 6.36 -14.91
CA GLN A 192 -13.36 6.53 -16.23
C GLN A 192 -13.64 5.39 -17.21
N TYR A 193 -14.11 4.24 -16.74
CA TYR A 193 -14.25 3.03 -17.57
C TYR A 193 -15.73 2.69 -17.85
N SER A 194 -16.03 1.96 -18.93
CA SER A 194 -17.40 1.49 -19.17
C SER A 194 -17.76 0.31 -18.26
N GLU A 195 -19.04 -0.08 -18.18
CA GLU A 195 -19.43 -1.30 -17.46
C GLU A 195 -18.81 -2.55 -18.08
N GLU A 196 -18.78 -2.63 -19.41
CA GLU A 196 -18.21 -3.75 -20.17
C GLU A 196 -16.72 -3.95 -19.84
N GLN A 197 -15.95 -2.87 -19.76
CA GLN A 197 -14.52 -2.92 -19.39
C GLN A 197 -14.32 -3.46 -17.97
N ILE A 198 -15.21 -3.10 -17.04
CA ILE A 198 -15.12 -3.60 -15.66
C ILE A 198 -15.53 -5.06 -15.58
N TRP A 199 -16.55 -5.48 -16.31
CA TRP A 199 -16.93 -6.89 -16.37
C TRP A 199 -15.85 -7.76 -16.99
N ASP A 200 -15.18 -7.30 -18.05
CA ASP A 200 -14.01 -7.98 -18.64
C ASP A 200 -12.86 -8.10 -17.63
N ALA A 201 -12.55 -7.02 -16.89
CA ALA A 201 -11.55 -7.07 -15.84
C ALA A 201 -11.88 -8.10 -14.74
N LEU A 202 -13.13 -8.09 -14.25
CA LEU A 202 -13.60 -9.05 -13.23
C LEU A 202 -13.58 -10.50 -13.72
N GLU A 203 -13.83 -10.72 -15.00
CA GLU A 203 -13.76 -12.04 -15.63
C GLU A 203 -12.32 -12.56 -15.68
N ARG A 204 -11.37 -11.72 -16.11
CA ARG A 204 -9.95 -12.06 -16.17
C ARG A 204 -9.33 -12.33 -14.80
N THR A 205 -9.86 -11.72 -13.74
CA THR A 205 -9.42 -11.97 -12.36
C THR A 205 -10.22 -13.05 -11.65
N HIS A 206 -11.12 -13.76 -12.35
CA HIS A 206 -12.01 -14.78 -11.77
C HIS A 206 -12.86 -14.28 -10.58
N MET A 207 -13.20 -12.99 -10.58
CA MET A 207 -14.02 -12.36 -9.53
C MET A 207 -15.48 -12.12 -9.94
N LYS A 208 -15.84 -12.44 -11.18
CA LYS A 208 -17.20 -12.24 -11.73
C LYS A 208 -18.27 -12.94 -10.87
N GLU A 209 -18.07 -14.21 -10.53
CA GLU A 209 -19.01 -14.99 -9.71
C GLU A 209 -19.14 -14.41 -8.29
N CYS A 210 -18.02 -14.06 -7.65
CA CYS A 210 -18.00 -13.40 -6.34
C CYS A 210 -18.73 -12.05 -6.36
N SER A 211 -18.57 -11.26 -7.43
CA SER A 211 -19.24 -9.97 -7.57
C SER A 211 -20.75 -10.09 -7.71
N LEU A 212 -21.26 -11.09 -8.44
CA LEU A 212 -22.68 -11.37 -8.58
C LEU A 212 -23.30 -11.82 -7.25
N LEU A 213 -22.56 -12.63 -6.47
CA LEU A 213 -22.93 -13.01 -5.11
C LEU A 213 -23.03 -11.81 -4.15
N LEU A 214 -22.17 -10.80 -4.32
CA LEU A 214 -22.18 -9.58 -3.51
C LEU A 214 -23.26 -8.59 -3.96
N MET A 215 -23.61 -8.54 -5.24
CA MET A 215 -24.72 -7.70 -5.74
C MET A 215 -26.09 -8.14 -5.21
N GLY A 216 -26.24 -9.38 -4.74
CA GLY A 216 -27.42 -9.87 -4.03
C GLY A 216 -27.49 -9.50 -2.54
N LYS A 217 -26.43 -8.93 -1.96
CA LYS A 217 -26.35 -8.57 -0.54
C LYS A 217 -25.84 -7.13 -0.40
N ALA A 218 -26.78 -6.20 -0.23
CA ALA A 218 -26.46 -4.81 0.06
C ALA A 218 -25.54 -4.72 1.30
N CYS A 219 -24.50 -3.90 1.19
CA CYS A 219 -23.48 -3.58 2.20
C CYS A 219 -22.32 -4.59 2.34
N VAL A 220 -21.23 -4.34 1.60
CA VAL A 220 -19.92 -4.95 1.86
C VAL A 220 -19.28 -4.23 3.06
N THR A 221 -19.78 -4.46 4.27
CA THR A 221 -19.01 -4.18 5.48
C THR A 221 -18.00 -5.30 5.66
N SER A 222 -16.73 -4.99 5.39
CA SER A 222 -15.53 -5.80 5.67
C SER A 222 -15.45 -7.16 4.95
N LEU A 223 -15.11 -7.12 3.66
CA LEU A 223 -14.51 -8.27 2.98
C LEU A 223 -13.00 -8.27 3.31
N VAL A 224 -12.59 -9.03 4.31
CA VAL A 224 -11.18 -9.40 4.45
C VAL A 224 -10.95 -10.57 3.49
N MET A 225 -10.32 -10.32 2.34
CA MET A 225 -9.73 -11.42 1.57
C MET A 225 -8.60 -12.00 2.42
N ARG A 226 -8.80 -13.21 2.95
CA ARG A 226 -7.75 -14.06 3.52
C ARG A 226 -7.37 -15.13 2.52
#